data_AF-A0A838VY91-F1
#
_entry.id   AF-A0A838VY91-F1
#
_cell.length_a   1.000
_cell.length_b   1.000
_cell.length_c   1.000
_cell.angle_alpha   90.00
_cell.angle_beta   90.00
_cell.angle_gamma   90.00
#
_symmetry.space_group_name_H-M   'P 1'
#
loop_
_entity.id
_entity.type
_entity.pdbx_description
1 polymer ?
#
loop_
_entity_poly.entity_id
_entity_poly.type
_entity_poly.pdbx_seq_one_letter_code
_entity_poly.pdbx_strand_id
1 'polypeptide(L)' 'MVRQSMLCLTIRIKKNDEINGKRLEKVLLEFLRKSKVSGATVWLGVDGFGKSGKSTVHLEGLSINQPMMIDIVEERLT' A
#
# COMPACT_ATOMS: atom_id res chain seq x y z
N MET A 1 -22.13 21.56 15.85
CA MET A 1 -21.60 20.80 14.69
C MET A 1 -20.19 20.36 15.06
N VAL A 2 -20.00 19.07 15.36
CA VAL A 2 -18.66 18.53 15.66
C VAL A 2 -17.89 18.47 14.34
N ARG A 3 -16.70 19.09 14.27
CA ARG A 3 -15.79 18.89 13.14
C ARG A 3 -15.26 17.46 13.24
N GLN A 4 -15.81 16.53 12.47
CA GLN A 4 -15.15 15.25 12.27
C GLN A 4 -13.85 15.50 11.50
N SER A 5 -12.73 15.09 12.07
CA SER A 5 -11.43 15.14 11.40
C SER A 5 -11.09 13.75 10.90
N MET A 6 -10.66 13.65 9.64
CA MET A 6 -10.31 12.38 9.01
C MET A 6 -8.79 12.23 8.98
N LEU A 7 -8.29 11.01 9.10
CA LEU A 7 -6.89 10.64 8.88
C LEU A 7 -6.80 9.78 7.63
N CYS A 8 -5.74 9.97 6.85
CA CYS A 8 -5.37 9.09 5.75
C CYS A 8 -4.02 8.46 6.05
N LEU A 9 -3.98 7.13 6.09
CA LEU A 9 -2.75 6.34 6.15
C LEU A 9 -2.47 5.77 4.76
N THR A 10 -1.33 6.15 4.18
CA THR A 10 -0.83 5.56 2.93
C THR A 10 0.36 4.65 3.23
N ILE A 11 0.22 3.36 2.97
CA ILE A 11 1.31 2.38 3.04
C ILE A 11 1.90 2.22 1.64
N ARG A 12 3.23 2.38 1.51
CA ARG A 12 3.96 2.18 0.25
C ARG A 12 4.83 0.93 0.36
N ILE A 13 4.58 -0.04 -0.51
CA ILE A 13 5.35 -1.29 -0.61
C ILE A 13 5.71 -1.55 -2.07
N LYS A 14 6.48 -2.61 -2.33
CA LYS A 14 6.63 -3.13 -3.68
C LYS A 14 5.70 -4.34 -3.88
N LYS A 15 5.20 -4.52 -5.09
CA LYS A 15 4.20 -5.55 -5.46
C LYS A 15 4.60 -6.99 -5.11
N ASN A 16 5.88 -7.31 -5.23
CA ASN A 16 6.45 -8.63 -5.00
C ASN A 16 7.08 -8.78 -3.60
N ASP A 17 6.90 -7.80 -2.71
CA ASP A 17 7.33 -7.97 -1.33
C ASP A 17 6.53 -9.10 -0.68
N GLU A 18 7.21 -9.90 0.13
CA GLU A 18 6.64 -11.08 0.75
C GLU A 18 7.01 -11.17 2.23
N ILE A 19 6.11 -11.78 3.00
CA ILE A 19 6.38 -12.22 4.36
C ILE A 19 5.94 -13.68 4.48
N ASN A 20 6.86 -14.55 4.88
CA ASN A 20 6.63 -16.00 5.01
C ASN A 20 6.02 -16.63 3.74
N GLY A 21 6.51 -16.25 2.56
CA GLY A 21 6.03 -16.76 1.26
C GLY A 21 4.64 -16.29 0.85
N LYS A 22 4.04 -15.32 1.58
CA LYS A 22 2.78 -14.68 1.21
C LYS A 22 3.05 -13.27 0.72
N ARG A 23 2.33 -12.86 -0.33
CA ARG A 23 2.39 -11.49 -0.84
C ARG A 23 2.00 -10.50 0.27
N LEU A 24 2.83 -9.50 0.48
CA LEU A 24 2.72 -8.57 1.60
C LEU A 24 1.41 -7.77 1.54
N GLU A 25 0.91 -7.44 0.35
CA GLU A 25 -0.37 -6.74 0.18
C GLU A 25 -1.54 -7.58 0.74
N LYS A 26 -1.56 -8.89 0.50
CA LYS A 26 -2.60 -9.78 1.04
C LYS A 26 -2.53 -9.85 2.57
N VAL A 27 -1.33 -9.93 3.11
CA VAL A 27 -1.12 -10.00 4.57
C VAL A 27 -1.58 -8.70 5.22
N LEU A 28 -1.24 -7.54 4.63
CA LEU A 28 -1.68 -6.23 5.12
C LEU A 28 -3.19 -6.06 5.03
N LEU A 29 -3.83 -6.41 3.90
CA LEU A 29 -5.29 -6.30 3.76
C LEU A 29 -6.03 -7.17 4.78
N GLU A 30 -5.57 -8.40 5.00
CA GLU A 30 -6.19 -9.29 5.99
C GLU A 30 -5.99 -8.76 7.42
N PHE A 31 -4.81 -8.20 7.71
CA PHE A 31 -4.56 -7.53 8.99
C PHE A 31 -5.49 -6.33 9.19
N LEU A 32 -5.60 -5.43 8.21
CA LEU A 32 -6.46 -4.24 8.26
C LEU A 32 -7.94 -4.63 8.44
N ARG A 33 -8.41 -5.64 7.69
CA ARG A 33 -9.77 -6.18 7.82
C ARG A 33 -10.04 -6.74 9.22
N LYS A 34 -9.09 -7.49 9.80
CA LYS A 34 -9.20 -8.01 11.18
C LYS A 34 -9.18 -6.90 12.23
N SER A 35 -8.44 -5.83 11.97
CA SER A 35 -8.39 -4.63 12.80
C SER A 35 -9.63 -3.74 12.69
N LYS A 36 -10.61 -4.11 11.86
CA LYS A 36 -11.89 -3.42 11.67
C LYS A 36 -11.75 -1.96 11.23
N VAL A 37 -10.74 -1.65 10.40
CA VAL A 37 -10.72 -0.36 9.68
C VAL A 37 -11.96 -0.28 8.77
N SER A 38 -12.50 0.93 8.60
CA SER A 38 -13.67 1.23 7.77
C SER A 38 -13.49 0.85 6.31
N GLY A 39 -12.26 0.94 5.78
CA GLY A 39 -11.94 0.53 4.42
C GLY A 39 -10.46 0.68 4.05
N ALA A 40 -10.05 0.00 2.98
CA ALA A 40 -8.72 0.13 2.40
C ALA A 40 -8.79 -0.01 0.88
N THR A 41 -8.02 0.79 0.14
CA THR A 41 -7.95 0.75 -1.33
C THR A 41 -6.51 0.50 -1.77
N VAL A 42 -6.31 -0.39 -2.75
CA VAL A 42 -4.99 -0.73 -3.29
C VAL A 42 -4.80 -0.09 -4.66
N TRP A 43 -3.66 0.56 -4.85
CA TRP A 43 -3.23 1.15 -6.11
C TRP A 43 -1.95 0.49 -6.60
N LEU A 44 -1.87 0.21 -7.90
CA LEU A 44 -0.64 -0.24 -8.54
C LEU A 44 -0.05 0.92 -9.33
N GLY A 45 1.16 1.34 -8.97
CA GLY A 45 1.87 2.38 -9.68
C GLY A 45 2.52 1.86 -10.96
N VAL A 46 2.60 2.74 -11.96
CA VAL A 46 3.32 2.48 -13.22
C VAL A 46 4.83 2.64 -13.01
N ASP A 47 5.24 3.56 -12.15
CA ASP A 47 6.64 3.91 -11.91
C ASP A 47 6.82 4.46 -10.49
N GLY A 48 8.05 4.51 -9.99
CA GLY A 48 8.42 5.12 -8.71
C GLY A 48 9.94 5.13 -8.51
N PHE A 49 10.41 5.75 -7.43
CA PHE A 49 11.80 5.63 -7.00
C PHE A 49 11.89 5.76 -5.48
N GLY A 50 12.95 5.22 -4.90
CA GLY A 50 13.23 5.31 -3.47
C GLY A 50 14.73 5.28 -3.19
N LYS A 51 15.10 5.10 -1.92
CA LYS A 51 16.51 5.08 -1.49
C LYS A 51 17.37 4.06 -2.25
N SER A 52 16.76 2.95 -2.69
CA SER A 52 17.45 1.86 -3.40
C SER A 52 17.45 1.99 -4.93
N GLY A 53 16.95 3.10 -5.49
CA GLY A 53 16.92 3.34 -6.93
C GLY A 53 15.51 3.48 -7.52
N LYS A 54 15.43 3.44 -8.87
CA LYS A 54 14.18 3.55 -9.63
C LYS A 54 13.41 2.22 -9.68
N SER A 55 12.09 2.32 -9.70
CA SER A 55 11.07 1.28 -9.85
C SER A 55 10.23 1.59 -11.10
N THR A 56 10.85 1.55 -12.28
CA THR A 56 10.24 1.93 -13.56
C THR A 56 9.68 0.73 -14.31
N VAL A 57 8.59 0.88 -15.06
CA VAL A 57 8.23 -0.09 -16.10
C VAL A 57 9.01 0.27 -17.36
N HIS A 58 10.05 -0.48 -17.73
CA HIS A 58 10.48 -0.59 -19.13
C HIS A 58 11.35 -1.83 -19.42
N LEU A 59 10.84 -2.61 -20.40
CA LEU A 59 11.47 -3.28 -21.54
C LEU A 59 12.79 -4.07 -21.34
N GLU A 60 12.85 -5.27 -21.92
CA GLU A 60 13.95 -6.26 -21.89
C GLU A 60 13.92 -7.31 -20.77
N GLY A 61 12.73 -7.79 -20.39
CA GLY A 61 12.59 -9.08 -19.70
C GLY A 61 13.00 -9.14 -18.23
N LEU A 62 13.37 -8.02 -17.61
CA LEU A 62 13.65 -7.95 -16.17
C LEU A 62 12.36 -7.72 -15.37
N SER A 63 12.11 -8.57 -14.38
CA SER A 63 11.00 -8.41 -13.43
C SER A 63 11.28 -7.21 -12.53
N ILE A 64 10.59 -6.09 -12.79
CA ILE A 64 10.68 -4.91 -11.94
C ILE A 64 9.53 -4.93 -10.93
N ASN A 65 9.92 -4.80 -9.67
CA ASN A 65 9.01 -4.82 -8.54
C ASN A 65 8.28 -3.46 -8.43
N GLN A 66 7.11 -3.37 -9.08
CA GLN A 66 6.29 -2.15 -9.18
C GLN A 66 5.92 -1.58 -7.80
N PRO A 67 5.84 -0.24 -7.64
CA PRO A 67 5.33 0.35 -6.41
C PRO A 67 3.84 0.08 -6.26
N MET A 68 3.43 -0.21 -5.04
CA MET A 68 2.04 -0.42 -4.66
C MET A 68 1.72 0.46 -3.46
N MET A 69 0.54 1.07 -3.47
CA MET A 69 0.03 1.88 -2.37
C MET A 69 -1.23 1.26 -1.79
N ILE A 70 -1.39 1.34 -0.48
CA ILE A 70 -2.62 0.97 0.23
C ILE A 70 -3.06 2.20 1.02
N ASP A 71 -4.20 2.76 0.65
CA ASP A 71 -4.79 3.91 1.33
C ASP A 71 -5.91 3.47 2.27
N ILE A 72 -5.88 3.99 3.48
CA ILE A 72 -6.88 3.80 4.53
C ILE A 72 -7.34 5.19 4.98
N VAL A 73 -8.64 5.42 5.03
CA VAL A 73 -9.23 6.69 5.49
C VAL A 73 -10.13 6.42 6.68
N GLU A 74 -9.82 7.01 7.83
CA GLU A 74 -10.54 6.80 9.09
C GLU A 74 -10.97 8.11 9.74
N GLU A 75 -12.00 8.04 10.57
CA GLU A 75 -12.28 9.10 11.53
C GLU A 75 -11.16 9.14 12.58
N ARG A 76 -10.65 10.34 12.85
CA ARG A 76 -9.73 10.56 13.96
C ARG A 76 -10.50 10.45 15.26
N LEU A 77 -10.17 9.45 16.06
CA LEU A 77 -10.59 9.42 17.46
C LEU A 77 -9.93 10.61 18.18
N THR A 78 -10.77 11.54 18.60
CA THR A 78 -10.41 12.70 19.44
C THR A 78 -10.47 12.35 20.91
#